data_AF-A0A9N9BN25-F1
#
_entry.id   AF-A0A9N9BN25-F1
#
_cell.length_a   1.000
_cell.length_b   1.000
_cell.length_c   1.000
_cell.angle_alpha   90.00
_cell.angle_beta   90.00
_cell.angle_gamma   90.00
#
_symmetry.space_group_name_H-M   'P 1'
#
loop_
_entity.id
_entity.type
_entity.pdbx_description
1 polymer ?
#
loop_
_entity_poly.entity_id
_entity_poly.type
_entity_poly.pdbx_seq_one_letter_code
_entity_poly.pdbx_strand_id
1 'polypeptide(L)'
;MASGSPPSFDKNYSSEWEKICLEFFSKDDKEAEAVVGLVEFASRSNGEVTVNIESIDKNLRKEKIEELLVKIGIVNGVMVNPQEFDKYLESKRKVRSEFHREKAKELFKELDKLLHSKPAKYTPLHRLSELKTYLAQYKTSIGARPFLKGLLHVFKFQLHQSTLASWTFLDNTLTQNGIDFMRATVNLLINVLGFTHTIQEVDESGEQGSLRTWYISSTLSDSEILTLIKAFPKEKFFNNVKATGLIELSSQQRSPNLIKTSKGNIVGKFFLFWWNLLMWLFNFCFKSRKVEDESLSRT
;
A
#
# COMPACT_ATOMS: atom_id res chain seq x y z
N MET A 1 -29.62 -5.48 54.68
CA MET A 1 -30.20 -5.79 53.37
C MET A 1 -30.45 -4.47 52.64
N ALA A 2 -29.50 -4.02 51.83
CA ALA A 2 -29.66 -2.82 51.03
C ALA A 2 -30.29 -3.22 49.69
N SER A 3 -31.62 -3.15 49.63
CA SER A 3 -32.40 -3.27 48.39
C SER A 3 -32.24 -1.97 47.60
N GLY A 4 -31.09 -1.80 46.95
CA GLY A 4 -30.92 -0.79 45.92
C GLY A 4 -31.70 -1.22 44.69
N SER A 5 -32.72 -0.44 44.30
CA SER A 5 -33.40 -0.61 43.02
C SER A 5 -32.36 -0.75 41.89
N PRO A 6 -32.53 -1.70 40.96
CA PRO A 6 -31.63 -1.79 39.81
C PRO A 6 -31.61 -0.43 39.12
N PRO A 7 -30.44 0.17 38.86
CA PRO A 7 -30.35 1.44 38.16
C PRO A 7 -31.16 1.33 36.86
N SER A 8 -32.06 2.30 36.65
CA SER A 8 -32.94 2.35 35.49
C SER A 8 -32.10 2.19 34.22
N PHE A 9 -32.40 1.12 33.46
CA PHE A 9 -31.76 0.75 32.21
C PHE A 9 -31.62 1.95 31.28
N ASP A 10 -30.40 2.47 31.17
CA ASP A 10 -30.13 3.60 30.31
C ASP A 10 -30.05 3.11 28.87
N LYS A 11 -30.81 3.74 27.98
CA LYS A 11 -30.86 3.47 26.53
C LYS A 11 -29.54 3.81 25.81
N ASN A 12 -28.44 3.96 26.54
CA ASN A 12 -27.22 4.64 26.13
C ASN A 12 -25.99 3.72 26.04
N TYR A 13 -26.09 2.41 26.29
CA TYR A 13 -24.92 1.53 26.22
C TYR A 13 -24.29 1.45 24.82
N SER A 14 -25.12 1.42 23.78
CA SER A 14 -24.64 1.35 22.39
C SER A 14 -23.86 2.60 21.98
N SER A 15 -24.31 3.78 22.41
CA SER A 15 -23.66 5.07 22.12
C SER A 15 -22.38 5.25 22.93
N GLU A 16 -22.35 4.82 24.20
CA GLU A 16 -21.11 4.77 24.97
C GLU A 16 -20.11 3.78 24.36
N TRP A 17 -20.57 2.63 23.84
CA TRP A 17 -19.72 1.69 23.12
C TRP A 17 -19.14 2.28 21.83
N GLU A 18 -19.95 2.98 21.04
CA GLU A 18 -19.48 3.70 19.84
C GLU A 18 -18.41 4.73 20.19
N LYS A 19 -18.60 5.47 21.29
CA LYS A 19 -17.63 6.45 21.78
C LYS A 19 -16.30 5.78 22.19
N ILE A 20 -16.35 4.66 22.91
CA ILE A 20 -15.14 3.90 23.27
C ILE A 20 -14.43 3.40 22.01
N CYS A 21 -15.17 2.90 21.02
CA CYS A 21 -14.59 2.50 19.73
C CYS A 21 -13.91 3.68 19.02
N LEU A 22 -14.52 4.86 19.02
CA LEU A 22 -13.94 6.07 18.43
C LEU A 22 -12.66 6.52 19.15
N GLU A 23 -12.63 6.44 20.49
CA GLU A 23 -11.45 6.75 21.30
C GLU A 23 -10.31 5.76 21.03
N PHE A 24 -10.62 4.47 20.92
CA PHE A 24 -9.67 3.43 20.51
C PHE A 24 -9.06 3.72 19.14
N PHE A 25 -9.89 3.90 18.09
CA PHE A 25 -9.37 4.06 16.73
C PHE A 25 -8.72 5.42 16.46
N SER A 26 -9.24 6.50 17.05
CA SER A 26 -8.84 7.87 16.68
C SER A 26 -7.81 8.51 17.61
N LYS A 27 -7.75 8.07 18.88
CA LYS A 27 -6.93 8.72 19.91
C LYS A 27 -5.82 7.82 20.48
N ASP A 28 -5.75 6.55 20.06
CA ASP A 28 -4.83 5.55 20.65
C ASP A 28 -4.97 5.48 22.19
N ASP A 29 -6.20 5.59 22.70
CA ASP A 29 -6.50 5.49 24.13
C ASP A 29 -6.33 4.03 24.59
N LYS A 30 -5.33 3.80 25.45
CA LYS A 30 -4.97 2.45 25.94
C LYS A 30 -6.03 1.82 26.83
N GLU A 31 -6.83 2.61 27.53
CA GLU A 31 -7.93 2.06 28.32
C GLU A 31 -9.11 1.67 27.41
N ALA A 32 -9.40 2.46 26.36
CA ALA A 32 -10.37 2.09 25.34
C ALA A 32 -9.93 0.83 24.55
N GLU A 33 -8.65 0.72 24.20
CA GLU A 33 -8.05 -0.47 23.58
C GLU A 33 -8.30 -1.72 24.45
N ALA A 34 -8.05 -1.64 25.75
CA ALA A 34 -8.28 -2.75 26.68
C ALA A 34 -9.76 -3.16 26.74
N VAL A 35 -10.68 -2.20 26.84
CA VAL A 35 -12.13 -2.47 26.85
C VAL A 35 -12.57 -3.13 25.54
N VAL A 36 -12.13 -2.61 24.39
CA VAL A 36 -12.45 -3.19 23.08
C VAL A 36 -11.94 -4.62 22.95
N GLY A 37 -10.71 -4.87 23.42
CA GLY A 37 -10.13 -6.21 23.45
C GLY A 37 -10.93 -7.17 24.33
N LEU A 38 -11.29 -6.77 25.54
CA LEU A 38 -12.10 -7.58 26.46
C LEU A 38 -13.45 -7.98 25.85
N VAL A 39 -14.14 -7.04 25.20
CA VAL A 39 -15.42 -7.31 24.53
C VAL A 39 -15.25 -8.20 23.30
N GLU A 40 -14.21 -7.99 22.49
CA GLU A 40 -13.94 -8.81 21.31
C GLU A 40 -13.66 -10.27 21.64
N PHE A 41 -12.96 -10.52 22.76
CA PHE A 41 -12.60 -11.86 23.22
C PHE A 41 -13.52 -12.38 24.34
N ALA A 42 -14.71 -11.80 24.48
CA ALA A 42 -15.69 -12.24 25.48
C ALA A 42 -16.10 -13.71 25.26
N SER A 43 -16.22 -14.46 26.35
CA SER A 43 -16.74 -15.83 26.34
C SER A 43 -18.27 -15.81 26.21
N ARG A 44 -18.80 -16.77 25.45
CA ARG A 44 -20.24 -16.93 25.21
C ARG A 44 -20.64 -18.34 25.62
N SER A 45 -21.37 -18.48 26.71
CA SER A 45 -21.84 -19.77 27.20
C SER A 45 -23.19 -19.61 27.90
N ASN A 46 -24.10 -20.57 27.70
CA ASN A 46 -25.39 -20.63 28.40
C ASN A 46 -26.25 -19.36 28.30
N GLY A 47 -26.17 -18.61 27.19
CA GLY A 47 -26.90 -17.36 27.02
C GLY A 47 -26.30 -16.16 27.75
N GLU A 48 -25.13 -16.32 28.39
CA GLU A 48 -24.37 -15.25 29.02
C GLU A 48 -23.16 -14.85 28.15
N VAL A 49 -22.76 -13.59 28.28
CA VAL A 49 -21.53 -13.05 27.70
C VAL A 49 -20.67 -12.51 28.84
N THR A 50 -19.46 -13.05 28.97
CA THR A 50 -18.53 -12.72 30.06
C THR A 50 -17.18 -12.26 29.53
N VAL A 51 -16.59 -11.26 30.18
CA VAL A 51 -15.25 -10.75 29.88
C VAL A 51 -14.29 -11.09 31.02
N ASN A 52 -13.04 -11.40 30.67
CA ASN A 52 -12.02 -11.73 31.66
C ASN A 52 -11.33 -10.47 32.19
N ILE A 53 -11.88 -9.86 33.24
CA ILE A 53 -11.30 -8.64 33.85
C ILE A 53 -9.89 -8.91 34.43
N GLU A 54 -9.57 -10.15 34.79
CA GLU A 54 -8.26 -10.49 35.34
C GLU A 54 -7.14 -10.46 34.28
N SER A 55 -7.48 -10.46 32.99
CA SER A 55 -6.50 -10.35 31.90
C SER A 55 -6.07 -8.91 31.60
N ILE A 56 -6.57 -7.92 32.34
CA ILE A 56 -6.15 -6.51 32.17
C ILE A 56 -4.67 -6.36 32.50
N ASP A 57 -3.92 -5.66 31.64
CA ASP A 57 -2.51 -5.34 31.88
C ASP A 57 -2.36 -4.55 33.19
N LYS A 58 -1.42 -5.00 34.04
CA LYS A 58 -1.11 -4.38 35.34
C LYS A 58 -0.65 -2.93 35.24
N ASN A 59 -0.18 -2.50 34.07
CA ASN A 59 0.23 -1.12 33.82
C ASN A 59 -0.96 -0.18 33.53
N LEU A 60 -2.16 -0.72 33.33
CA LEU A 60 -3.37 0.07 33.07
C LEU A 60 -4.17 0.30 34.35
N ARG A 61 -4.93 1.41 34.37
CA ARG A 61 -5.81 1.76 35.48
C ARG A 61 -7.06 0.89 35.44
N LYS A 62 -7.02 -0.22 36.19
CA LYS A 62 -8.11 -1.21 36.24
C LYS A 62 -9.45 -0.57 36.60
N GLU A 63 -9.46 0.38 37.53
CA GLU A 63 -10.67 1.07 37.98
C GLU A 63 -11.33 1.86 36.84
N LYS A 64 -10.54 2.53 35.99
CA LYS A 64 -11.04 3.25 34.81
C LYS A 64 -11.62 2.28 33.78
N ILE A 65 -10.99 1.12 33.57
CA ILE A 65 -11.48 0.11 32.64
C ILE A 65 -12.80 -0.49 33.15
N GLU A 66 -12.90 -0.80 34.44
CA GLU A 66 -14.14 -1.26 35.07
C GLU A 66 -15.26 -0.21 34.95
N GLU A 67 -14.97 1.09 35.17
CA GLU A 67 -15.94 2.17 34.92
C GLU A 67 -16.42 2.20 33.46
N LEU A 68 -15.52 2.02 32.49
CA LEU A 68 -15.88 2.00 31.07
C LEU A 68 -16.72 0.76 30.72
N LEU A 69 -16.40 -0.41 31.29
CA LEU A 69 -17.21 -1.63 31.14
C LEU A 69 -18.62 -1.43 31.68
N VAL A 70 -18.77 -0.79 32.85
CA VAL A 70 -20.08 -0.49 33.44
C VAL A 70 -20.89 0.45 32.53
N LYS A 71 -20.26 1.46 31.93
CA LYS A 71 -20.92 2.38 30.97
C LYS A 71 -21.47 1.70 29.72
N ILE A 72 -20.94 0.55 29.35
CA ILE A 72 -21.43 -0.25 28.21
C ILE A 72 -22.24 -1.46 28.66
N GLY A 73 -22.72 -1.50 29.90
CA GLY A 73 -23.58 -2.56 30.39
C GLY A 73 -22.85 -3.87 30.67
N ILE A 74 -21.58 -3.83 31.05
CA ILE A 74 -20.82 -4.98 31.54
C ILE A 74 -20.48 -4.74 33.01
N VAL A 75 -21.12 -5.50 33.91
CA VAL A 75 -21.00 -5.33 35.36
C VAL A 75 -20.38 -6.60 35.95
N ASN A 76 -19.31 -6.43 36.72
CA ASN A 76 -18.56 -7.56 37.31
C ASN A 76 -18.14 -8.61 36.26
N GLY A 77 -17.82 -8.15 35.04
CA GLY A 77 -17.40 -9.00 33.94
C GLY A 77 -18.55 -9.69 33.20
N VAL A 78 -19.81 -9.42 33.53
CA VAL A 78 -20.98 -10.03 32.89
C VAL A 78 -21.78 -8.97 32.13
N MET A 79 -22.09 -9.22 30.86
CA MET A 79 -22.92 -8.34 30.05
C MET A 79 -24.38 -8.42 30.49
N VAL A 80 -25.01 -7.28 30.75
CA VAL A 80 -26.40 -7.18 31.22
C VAL A 80 -27.39 -7.65 30.15
N ASN A 81 -27.11 -7.35 28.87
CA ASN A 81 -27.96 -7.71 27.72
C ASN A 81 -27.18 -8.55 26.69
N PRO A 82 -26.94 -9.85 26.97
CA PRO A 82 -26.10 -10.70 26.11
C PRO A 82 -26.64 -10.87 24.68
N GLN A 83 -27.96 -10.77 24.48
CA GLN A 83 -28.61 -10.80 23.17
C GLN A 83 -28.23 -9.62 22.25
N GLU A 84 -27.65 -8.55 22.79
CA GLU A 84 -27.21 -7.37 22.02
C GLU A 84 -25.73 -7.41 21.65
N PHE A 85 -25.00 -8.46 22.03
CA PHE A 85 -23.55 -8.56 21.80
C PHE A 85 -23.17 -8.44 20.31
N ASP A 86 -23.95 -9.02 19.40
CA ASP A 86 -23.68 -8.89 17.96
C ASP A 86 -23.78 -7.44 17.48
N LYS A 87 -24.65 -6.62 18.08
CA LYS A 87 -24.73 -5.17 17.78
C LYS A 87 -23.43 -4.46 18.17
N TYR A 88 -22.74 -4.89 19.23
CA TYR A 88 -21.46 -4.30 19.64
C TYR A 88 -20.39 -4.61 18.59
N LEU A 89 -20.36 -5.85 18.08
CA LEU A 89 -19.43 -6.24 17.02
C LEU A 89 -19.72 -5.50 15.71
N GLU A 90 -20.98 -5.36 15.32
CA GLU A 90 -21.39 -4.59 14.15
C GLU A 90 -21.04 -3.11 14.27
N SER A 91 -21.35 -2.50 15.42
CA SER A 91 -21.02 -1.11 15.71
C SER A 91 -19.50 -0.88 15.64
N LYS A 92 -18.68 -1.75 16.25
CA LYS A 92 -17.21 -1.69 16.14
C LYS A 92 -16.74 -1.77 14.69
N ARG A 93 -17.28 -2.70 13.90
CA ARG A 93 -16.94 -2.85 12.47
C ARG A 93 -17.32 -1.60 11.68
N LYS A 94 -18.48 -1.00 11.96
CA LYS A 94 -18.94 0.24 11.35
C LYS A 94 -17.99 1.40 11.67
N VAL A 95 -17.69 1.64 12.95
CA VAL A 95 -16.76 2.69 13.39
C VAL A 95 -15.38 2.48 12.77
N ARG A 96 -14.86 1.24 12.76
CA ARG A 96 -13.58 0.90 12.13
C ARG A 96 -13.57 1.20 10.63
N SER A 97 -14.64 0.83 9.92
CA SER A 97 -14.79 1.07 8.49
C SER A 97 -14.81 2.57 8.18
N GLU A 98 -15.60 3.34 8.93
CA GLU A 98 -15.68 4.79 8.80
C GLU A 98 -14.33 5.45 9.10
N PHE A 99 -13.66 5.05 10.18
CA PHE A 99 -12.32 5.53 10.53
C PHE A 99 -11.31 5.28 9.40
N HIS A 100 -11.23 4.06 8.88
CA HIS A 100 -10.31 3.75 7.77
C HIS A 100 -10.68 4.49 6.48
N ARG A 101 -11.97 4.73 6.22
CA ARG A 101 -12.43 5.52 5.08
C ARG A 101 -11.99 6.98 5.20
N GLU A 102 -12.19 7.61 6.35
CA GLU A 102 -11.73 8.99 6.57
C GLU A 102 -10.21 9.08 6.53
N LYS A 103 -9.49 8.11 7.11
CA LYS A 103 -8.04 8.03 7.02
C LYS A 103 -7.55 7.90 5.58
N ALA A 104 -8.22 7.08 4.77
CA ALA A 104 -7.90 6.96 3.36
C ALA A 104 -8.10 8.30 2.63
N LYS A 105 -9.22 9.00 2.86
CA LYS A 105 -9.47 10.34 2.29
C LYS A 105 -8.38 11.34 2.68
N GLU A 106 -7.94 11.36 3.94
CA GLU A 106 -6.83 12.21 4.39
C GLU A 106 -5.52 11.89 3.66
N LEU A 107 -5.19 10.60 3.51
CA LEU A 107 -3.99 10.16 2.81
C LEU A 107 -4.03 10.55 1.33
N PHE A 108 -5.16 10.39 0.66
CA PHE A 108 -5.32 10.82 -0.74
C PHE A 108 -5.26 12.33 -0.89
N LYS A 109 -5.84 13.10 0.04
CA LYS A 109 -5.72 14.57 0.03
C LYS A 109 -4.27 15.02 0.19
N GLU A 110 -3.51 14.37 1.07
CA GLU A 110 -2.08 14.65 1.23
C GLU A 110 -1.29 14.22 -0.01
N LEU A 111 -1.59 13.04 -0.59
CA LEU A 111 -0.98 12.59 -1.84
C LEU A 111 -1.18 13.61 -2.95
N ASP A 112 -2.42 14.07 -3.15
CA ASP A 112 -2.76 15.08 -4.15
C ASP A 112 -1.94 16.36 -3.97
N LYS A 113 -1.83 16.87 -2.74
CA LYS A 113 -0.97 18.01 -2.43
C LYS A 113 0.50 17.78 -2.82
N LEU A 114 1.05 16.59 -2.53
CA LEU A 114 2.44 16.26 -2.85
C LEU A 114 2.67 16.13 -4.36
N LEU A 115 1.70 15.60 -5.10
CA LEU A 115 1.77 15.39 -6.54
C LEU A 115 1.83 16.70 -7.34
N HIS A 116 1.33 17.80 -6.78
CA HIS A 116 1.41 19.16 -7.33
C HIS A 116 2.73 19.88 -7.00
N SER A 117 3.67 19.22 -6.32
CA SER A 117 4.99 19.80 -6.05
C SER A 117 5.80 19.98 -7.34
N LYS A 118 6.61 21.04 -7.39
CA LYS A 118 7.49 21.31 -8.54
C LYS A 118 8.82 20.59 -8.33
N PRO A 119 9.35 19.90 -9.36
CA PRO A 119 10.61 19.19 -9.25
C PRO A 119 11.75 20.14 -8.89
N ALA A 120 12.50 19.80 -7.86
CA ALA A 120 13.70 20.52 -7.49
C ALA A 120 14.83 20.26 -8.50
N LYS A 121 15.69 21.26 -8.71
CA LYS A 121 16.86 21.11 -9.59
C LYS A 121 18.02 20.54 -8.81
N TYR A 122 18.07 19.21 -8.68
CA TYR A 122 19.20 18.52 -8.05
C TYR A 122 20.32 18.16 -9.03
N THR A 123 21.55 18.21 -8.52
CA THR A 123 22.72 17.68 -9.23
C THR A 123 22.72 16.15 -9.19
N PRO A 124 23.37 15.46 -10.14
CA PRO A 124 23.44 14.00 -10.15
C PRO A 124 23.97 13.38 -8.85
N LEU A 125 24.96 14.02 -8.22
CA LEU A 125 25.52 13.56 -6.93
C LEU A 125 24.50 13.68 -5.80
N HIS A 126 23.72 14.77 -5.77
CA HIS A 126 22.70 14.96 -4.77
C HIS A 126 21.56 13.93 -4.94
N ARG A 127 21.12 13.68 -6.18
CA ARG A 127 20.12 12.64 -6.46
C ARG A 127 20.56 11.26 -5.97
N LEU A 128 21.82 10.90 -6.21
CA LEU A 128 22.40 9.65 -5.72
C LEU A 128 22.40 9.58 -4.18
N SER A 129 22.75 10.69 -3.52
CA SER A 129 22.75 10.77 -2.05
C SER A 129 21.35 10.53 -1.49
N GLU A 130 20.35 11.27 -1.98
CA GLU A 130 18.96 11.15 -1.55
C GLU A 130 18.39 9.74 -1.81
N LEU A 131 18.69 9.15 -2.97
CA LEU A 131 18.30 7.77 -3.27
C LEU A 131 18.93 6.79 -2.26
N LYS A 132 20.21 6.95 -1.91
CA LYS A 132 20.86 6.08 -0.91
C LYS A 132 20.22 6.20 0.46
N THR A 133 19.92 7.42 0.90
CA THR A 133 19.21 7.68 2.16
C THR A 133 17.84 6.98 2.16
N TYR A 134 17.06 7.18 1.09
CA TYR A 134 15.76 6.55 0.93
C TYR A 134 15.85 5.02 0.96
N LEU A 135 16.80 4.43 0.21
CA LEU A 135 17.01 2.98 0.20
C LEU A 135 17.44 2.45 1.58
N ALA A 136 18.28 3.18 2.31
CA ALA A 136 18.70 2.78 3.65
C ALA A 136 17.52 2.75 4.62
N GLN A 137 16.63 3.75 4.53
CA GLN A 137 15.44 3.86 5.36
C GLN A 137 14.40 2.76 5.08
N TYR A 138 14.14 2.44 3.81
CA TYR A 138 13.01 1.58 3.44
C TYR A 138 13.37 0.16 2.98
N LYS A 139 14.65 -0.19 2.80
CA LYS A 139 15.03 -1.57 2.36
C LYS A 139 14.48 -2.66 3.29
N THR A 140 14.42 -2.42 4.60
CA THR A 140 13.94 -3.42 5.57
C THR A 140 12.42 -3.51 5.63
N SER A 141 11.69 -2.48 5.16
CA SER A 141 10.23 -2.47 5.11
C SER A 141 9.71 -3.48 4.08
N ILE A 142 8.94 -4.46 4.55
CA ILE A 142 8.38 -5.53 3.72
C ILE A 142 7.51 -4.93 2.61
N GLY A 143 6.66 -3.96 2.95
CA GLY A 143 5.73 -3.32 2.02
C GLY A 143 6.41 -2.40 0.99
N ALA A 144 7.63 -1.93 1.26
CA ALA A 144 8.39 -1.10 0.33
C ALA A 144 9.13 -1.91 -0.76
N ARG A 145 9.45 -3.19 -0.52
CA ARG A 145 10.27 -4.00 -1.44
C ARG A 145 9.70 -4.11 -2.87
N PRO A 146 8.39 -4.36 -3.06
CA PRO A 146 7.78 -4.36 -4.40
C PRO A 146 8.02 -3.05 -5.17
N PHE A 147 7.86 -1.92 -4.48
CA PHE A 147 8.08 -0.59 -5.04
C PHE A 147 9.56 -0.38 -5.41
N LEU A 148 10.49 -0.69 -4.50
CA LEU A 148 11.93 -0.58 -4.75
C LEU A 148 12.38 -1.44 -5.95
N LYS A 149 11.81 -2.64 -6.09
CA LYS A 149 12.07 -3.52 -7.24
C LYS A 149 11.53 -2.91 -8.53
N GLY A 150 10.32 -2.34 -8.50
CA GLY A 150 9.72 -1.62 -9.63
C GLY A 150 10.58 -0.45 -10.08
N LEU A 151 11.01 0.40 -9.15
CA LEU A 151 11.88 1.55 -9.45
C LEU A 151 13.21 1.11 -10.07
N LEU A 152 13.85 0.06 -9.54
CA LEU A 152 15.07 -0.51 -10.13
C LEU A 152 14.82 -1.04 -11.54
N HIS A 153 13.69 -1.71 -11.77
CA HIS A 153 13.31 -2.21 -13.09
C HIS A 153 13.11 -1.07 -14.09
N VAL A 154 12.45 0.02 -13.71
CA VAL A 154 12.28 1.20 -14.58
C VAL A 154 13.62 1.77 -14.99
N PHE A 155 14.57 1.92 -14.06
CA PHE A 155 15.92 2.38 -14.39
C PHE A 155 16.64 1.45 -15.36
N LYS A 156 16.60 0.14 -15.13
CA LYS A 156 17.19 -0.85 -16.04
C LYS A 156 16.55 -0.81 -17.41
N PHE A 157 15.22 -0.65 -17.45
CA PHE A 157 14.45 -0.62 -18.68
C PHE A 157 14.74 0.62 -19.52
N GLN A 158 14.94 1.78 -18.90
CA GLN A 158 15.28 3.04 -19.59
C GLN A 158 16.66 3.03 -20.28
N LEU A 159 17.61 2.21 -19.80
CA LEU A 159 18.98 2.23 -20.34
C LEU A 159 19.00 2.00 -21.85
N HIS A 160 19.71 2.86 -22.57
CA HIS A 160 19.86 2.81 -24.03
C HIS A 160 18.57 3.03 -24.83
N GLN A 161 17.45 3.36 -24.18
CA GLN A 161 16.21 3.66 -24.88
C GLN A 161 16.19 5.11 -25.36
N SER A 162 15.70 5.30 -26.59
CA SER A 162 15.43 6.61 -27.19
C SER A 162 14.11 7.21 -26.74
N THR A 163 13.19 6.40 -26.23
CA THR A 163 11.93 6.84 -25.64
C THR A 163 11.98 6.72 -24.12
N LEU A 164 11.15 7.51 -23.45
CA LEU A 164 11.03 7.49 -21.99
C LEU A 164 10.21 6.29 -21.53
N ALA A 165 10.71 5.57 -20.54
CA ALA A 165 9.99 4.53 -19.84
C ALA A 165 8.86 5.15 -19.01
N SER A 166 7.69 4.53 -19.10
CA SER A 166 6.54 4.79 -18.24
C SER A 166 6.37 3.66 -17.23
N TRP A 167 5.89 4.00 -16.04
CA TRP A 167 5.66 3.10 -14.92
C TRP A 167 4.28 3.36 -14.33
N THR A 168 3.34 2.45 -14.57
CA THR A 168 1.93 2.61 -14.22
C THR A 168 1.57 1.75 -13.02
N PHE A 169 1.01 2.35 -11.97
CA PHE A 169 0.49 1.64 -10.79
C PHE A 169 -0.59 2.45 -10.06
N LEU A 170 -1.36 1.79 -9.20
CA LEU A 170 -2.40 2.41 -8.38
C LEU A 170 -1.79 3.27 -7.28
N ASP A 171 -2.37 4.45 -7.05
CA ASP A 171 -1.97 5.36 -5.95
C ASP A 171 -2.00 4.67 -4.57
N ASN A 172 -2.82 3.63 -4.39
CA ASN A 172 -2.86 2.78 -3.19
C ASN A 172 -1.50 2.18 -2.83
N THR A 173 -0.64 1.94 -3.82
CA THR A 173 0.74 1.47 -3.59
C THR A 173 1.50 2.42 -2.67
N LEU A 174 1.24 3.73 -2.79
CA LEU A 174 1.89 4.77 -2.01
C LEU A 174 1.22 4.93 -0.65
N THR A 175 -0.11 4.89 -0.59
CA THR A 175 -0.88 5.19 0.64
C THR A 175 -0.90 4.02 1.63
N GLN A 176 -0.82 2.77 1.17
CA GLN A 176 -0.91 1.57 2.04
C GLN A 176 0.28 1.40 3.00
N ASN A 177 1.44 1.97 2.68
CA ASN A 177 2.67 1.82 3.46
C ASN A 177 2.86 2.94 4.52
N GLY A 178 1.82 3.73 4.78
CA GLY A 178 1.83 4.83 5.73
C GLY A 178 2.24 6.17 5.12
N ILE A 179 1.86 7.26 5.81
CA ILE A 179 2.02 8.63 5.33
C ILE A 179 3.49 9.02 5.10
N ASP A 180 4.40 8.52 5.94
CA ASP A 180 5.84 8.85 5.83
C ASP A 180 6.47 8.20 4.61
N PHE A 181 6.14 6.93 4.34
CA PHE A 181 6.56 6.26 3.12
C PHE A 181 6.02 7.00 1.89
N MET A 182 4.74 7.33 1.88
CA MET A 182 4.11 8.08 0.79
C MET A 182 4.84 9.40 0.51
N ARG A 183 5.06 10.23 1.55
CA ARG A 183 5.77 11.51 1.47
C ARG A 183 7.19 11.34 0.92
N ALA A 184 7.95 10.42 1.48
CA ALA A 184 9.32 10.17 1.06
C ALA A 184 9.38 9.65 -0.39
N THR A 185 8.44 8.79 -0.77
CA THR A 185 8.35 8.22 -2.12
C THR A 185 8.02 9.28 -3.17
N VAL A 186 6.98 10.09 -2.93
CA VAL A 186 6.59 11.14 -3.88
C VAL A 186 7.69 12.20 -4.00
N ASN A 187 8.32 12.57 -2.89
CA ASN A 187 9.49 13.45 -2.89
C ASN A 187 10.65 12.87 -3.71
N LEU A 188 10.96 11.57 -3.53
CA LEU A 188 11.98 10.90 -4.31
C LEU A 188 11.65 10.92 -5.81
N LEU A 189 10.43 10.56 -6.19
CA LEU A 189 10.03 10.48 -7.59
C LEU A 189 10.06 11.88 -8.24
N ILE A 190 9.34 12.85 -7.69
CA ILE A 190 9.16 14.17 -8.31
C ILE A 190 10.38 15.04 -8.07
N ASN A 191 10.75 15.29 -6.82
CA ASN A 191 11.73 16.32 -6.50
C ASN A 191 13.14 15.82 -6.75
N VAL A 192 13.46 14.60 -6.34
CA VAL A 192 14.83 14.05 -6.46
C VAL A 192 15.08 13.57 -7.89
N LEU A 193 14.26 12.64 -8.37
CA LEU A 193 14.50 11.94 -9.63
C LEU A 193 13.89 12.66 -10.85
N GLY A 194 13.04 13.66 -10.64
CA GLY A 194 12.44 14.45 -11.71
C GLY A 194 11.41 13.69 -12.56
N PHE A 195 10.77 12.66 -11.99
CA PHE A 195 9.68 11.96 -12.65
C PHE A 195 8.49 12.90 -12.84
N THR A 196 7.82 12.76 -13.97
CA THR A 196 6.53 13.39 -14.23
C THR A 196 5.44 12.32 -14.16
N HIS A 197 4.17 12.73 -14.06
CA HIS A 197 3.07 11.77 -13.96
C HIS A 197 1.81 12.29 -14.65
N THR A 198 0.97 11.35 -15.07
CA THR A 198 -0.39 11.59 -15.57
C THR A 198 -1.35 10.61 -14.92
N ILE A 199 -2.60 11.02 -14.77
CA ILE A 199 -3.68 10.18 -14.26
C ILE A 199 -4.41 9.58 -15.47
N GLN A 200 -4.65 8.28 -15.44
CA GLN A 200 -5.66 7.67 -16.29
C GLN A 200 -6.95 7.65 -15.48
N GLU A 201 -7.96 8.38 -15.95
CA GLU A 201 -9.31 8.26 -15.40
C GLU A 201 -9.77 6.83 -15.67
N VAL A 202 -9.87 6.03 -14.61
CA VAL A 202 -10.46 4.69 -14.69
C VAL A 202 -11.97 4.89 -14.71
N ASP A 203 -12.66 4.27 -15.68
CA ASP A 203 -14.11 4.31 -15.81
C ASP A 203 -14.80 4.08 -14.45
N GLU A 204 -15.95 4.73 -14.25
CA GLU A 204 -16.76 5.00 -13.03
C GLU A 204 -17.06 3.82 -12.07
N SER A 205 -16.46 2.66 -12.27
CA SER A 205 -16.51 1.43 -11.47
C SER A 205 -16.13 1.58 -9.98
N GLY A 206 -15.69 2.76 -9.52
CA GLY A 206 -15.60 3.08 -8.09
C GLY A 206 -14.54 2.28 -7.31
N GLU A 207 -13.64 1.56 -7.99
CA GLU A 207 -12.54 0.90 -7.32
C GLU A 207 -11.55 1.93 -6.77
N GLN A 208 -11.25 1.77 -5.49
CA GLN A 208 -10.53 2.72 -4.65
C GLN A 208 -9.10 2.93 -5.16
N GLY A 209 -8.87 3.97 -5.97
CA GLY A 209 -7.54 4.48 -6.29
C GLY A 209 -7.35 4.86 -7.75
N SER A 210 -6.77 6.04 -8.00
CA SER A 210 -6.40 6.47 -9.35
C SER A 210 -5.24 5.62 -9.88
N LEU A 211 -5.35 5.18 -11.14
CA LEU A 211 -4.24 4.56 -11.85
C LEU A 211 -3.34 5.67 -12.40
N ARG A 212 -2.08 5.70 -11.96
CA ARG A 212 -1.14 6.76 -12.30
C ARG A 212 0.03 6.21 -13.10
N THR A 213 0.34 6.89 -14.21
CA THR A 213 1.50 6.61 -15.04
C THR A 213 2.61 7.61 -14.72
N TRP A 214 3.75 7.11 -14.29
CA TRP A 214 4.95 7.88 -13.98
C TRP A 214 5.96 7.76 -15.12
N TYR A 215 6.48 8.88 -15.61
CA TYR A 215 7.51 8.91 -16.65
C TYR A 215 8.85 9.25 -16.04
N ILE A 216 9.89 8.49 -16.39
CA ILE A 216 11.24 8.82 -15.96
C ILE A 216 11.67 10.18 -16.55
N SER A 217 12.47 10.93 -15.79
CA SER A 217 12.92 12.25 -16.22
C SER A 217 13.68 12.20 -17.55
N SER A 218 13.28 13.07 -18.47
CA SER A 218 13.97 13.29 -19.74
C SER A 218 15.39 13.83 -19.58
N THR A 219 15.77 14.26 -18.38
CA THR A 219 17.09 14.83 -18.08
C THR A 219 18.11 13.83 -17.54
N LEU A 220 17.68 12.61 -17.18
CA LEU A 220 18.58 11.59 -16.67
C LEU A 220 19.38 10.97 -17.82
N SER A 221 20.72 10.97 -17.70
CA SER A 221 21.62 10.32 -18.66
C SER A 221 21.84 8.84 -18.34
N ASP A 222 22.25 8.03 -19.33
CA ASP A 222 22.54 6.60 -19.09
C ASP A 222 23.66 6.41 -18.05
N SER A 223 24.67 7.29 -18.02
CA SER A 223 25.71 7.28 -16.99
C SER A 223 25.15 7.50 -15.59
N GLU A 224 24.20 8.42 -15.47
CA GLU A 224 23.56 8.72 -14.19
C GLU A 224 22.66 7.56 -13.76
N ILE A 225 21.83 7.04 -14.65
CA ILE A 225 20.96 5.87 -14.40
C ILE A 225 21.80 4.68 -13.95
N LEU A 226 22.93 4.38 -14.61
CA LEU A 226 23.85 3.32 -14.18
C LEU A 226 24.41 3.55 -12.78
N THR A 227 24.65 4.80 -12.40
CA THR A 227 25.13 5.17 -11.07
C THR A 227 24.05 4.99 -10.02
N LEU A 228 22.80 5.38 -10.32
CA LEU A 228 21.64 5.17 -9.47
C LEU A 228 21.35 3.67 -9.27
N ILE A 229 21.40 2.86 -10.34
CA ILE A 229 21.23 1.40 -10.27
C ILE A 229 22.22 0.76 -9.29
N LYS A 230 23.48 1.21 -9.27
CA LYS A 230 24.50 0.70 -8.35
C LYS A 230 24.21 0.98 -6.87
N ALA A 231 23.33 1.93 -6.56
CA ALA A 231 22.92 2.21 -5.18
C ALA A 231 21.92 1.18 -4.63
N PHE A 232 21.19 0.48 -5.51
CA PHE A 232 20.19 -0.50 -5.08
C PHE A 232 20.81 -1.76 -4.47
N PRO A 233 20.08 -2.46 -3.57
CA PRO A 233 20.43 -3.81 -3.18
C PRO A 233 20.62 -4.74 -4.39
N LYS A 234 21.49 -5.74 -4.25
CA LYS A 234 21.70 -6.78 -5.27
C LYS A 234 20.38 -7.48 -5.59
N GLU A 235 20.20 -7.98 -6.82
CA GLU A 235 18.94 -8.62 -7.27
C GLU A 235 18.44 -9.73 -6.35
N LYS A 236 19.36 -10.52 -5.78
CA LYS A 236 19.04 -11.57 -4.79
C LYS A 236 18.22 -11.09 -3.59
N PHE A 237 18.31 -9.80 -3.26
CA PHE A 237 17.53 -9.16 -2.21
C PHE A 237 16.04 -9.11 -2.53
N PHE A 238 15.70 -9.05 -3.82
CA PHE A 238 14.34 -8.96 -4.34
C PHE A 238 13.80 -10.32 -4.83
N ASN A 239 14.43 -11.42 -4.40
CA ASN A 239 13.94 -12.77 -4.67
C ASN A 239 12.54 -12.92 -4.05
N ASN A 240 11.63 -13.58 -4.76
CA ASN A 240 10.24 -13.83 -4.35
C ASN A 240 9.35 -12.58 -4.21
N VAL A 241 9.82 -11.40 -4.60
CA VAL A 241 9.01 -10.17 -4.57
C VAL A 241 8.62 -9.80 -6.00
N LYS A 242 7.32 -9.62 -6.27
CA LYS A 242 6.84 -9.07 -7.55
C LYS A 242 7.10 -7.56 -7.57
N ALA A 243 7.62 -7.05 -8.68
CA ALA A 243 7.78 -5.60 -8.85
C ALA A 243 6.40 -4.94 -8.93
N THR A 244 6.23 -3.77 -8.32
CA THR A 244 4.99 -3.01 -8.46
C THR A 244 4.87 -2.42 -9.84
N GLY A 245 3.64 -2.38 -10.37
CA GLY A 245 3.28 -1.66 -11.59
C GLY A 245 3.68 -2.34 -12.89
N LEU A 246 3.17 -1.78 -13.99
CA LEU A 246 3.49 -2.13 -15.36
C LEU A 246 4.52 -1.14 -15.91
N ILE A 247 5.52 -1.63 -16.63
CA ILE A 247 6.57 -0.79 -17.22
C ILE A 247 6.49 -0.91 -18.74
N GLU A 248 6.43 0.21 -19.43
CA GLU A 248 6.30 0.29 -20.89
C GLU A 248 7.18 1.41 -21.46
N LEU A 249 7.34 1.43 -22.78
CA LEU A 249 7.93 2.58 -23.47
C LEU A 249 6.81 3.54 -23.85
N SER A 250 6.98 4.81 -23.51
CA SER A 250 6.05 5.86 -23.91
C SER A 250 6.36 6.40 -25.30
N SER A 251 5.49 7.28 -25.81
CA SER A 251 5.74 8.06 -27.04
C SER A 251 6.72 9.22 -26.83
N GLN A 252 7.07 9.55 -25.59
CA GLN A 252 7.94 10.69 -25.28
C GLN A 252 9.39 10.39 -25.64
N GLN A 253 10.01 11.30 -26.38
CA GLN A 253 11.39 11.16 -26.81
C GLN A 253 12.37 11.63 -25.74
N ARG A 254 13.51 10.93 -25.66
CA ARG A 254 14.66 11.29 -24.83
C ARG A 254 15.73 11.93 -25.71
N SER A 255 16.39 12.94 -25.16
CA SER A 255 17.44 13.63 -25.90
C SER A 255 18.60 12.68 -26.29
N PRO A 256 19.03 12.62 -27.57
CA PRO A 256 20.06 11.69 -28.03
C PRO A 256 21.40 11.81 -27.30
N ASN A 257 21.77 13.02 -26.84
CA ASN A 257 23.01 13.27 -26.10
C ASN A 257 23.05 12.63 -24.70
N LEU A 258 21.90 12.22 -24.15
CA LEU A 258 21.80 11.56 -22.85
C LEU A 258 21.92 10.04 -22.95
N ILE A 259 21.85 9.51 -24.16
CA ILE A 259 21.91 8.08 -24.46
C ILE A 259 23.36 7.73 -24.74
N LYS A 260 23.90 6.77 -24.00
CA LYS A 260 25.19 6.20 -24.36
C LYS A 260 24.98 5.31 -25.56
N THR A 261 25.18 5.87 -26.75
CA THR A 261 25.42 5.07 -27.94
C THR A 261 26.70 4.30 -27.67
N SER A 262 26.59 2.99 -27.45
CA SER A 262 27.72 2.08 -27.62
C SER A 262 28.20 2.29 -29.06
N LYS A 263 29.19 3.17 -29.24
CA LYS A 263 29.98 3.23 -30.47
C LYS A 263 30.73 1.89 -30.52
N GLY A 264 30.14 0.90 -31.18
CA GLY A 264 30.78 -0.40 -31.42
C GLY A 264 30.08 -1.62 -30.79
N ASN A 265 28.81 -1.88 -31.12
CA ASN A 265 28.24 -3.25 -31.21
C ASN A 265 26.80 -3.27 -31.77
N ILE A 266 26.50 -2.43 -32.76
CA ILE A 266 25.16 -2.38 -33.39
C ILE A 266 24.82 -3.68 -34.14
N VAL A 267 25.83 -4.47 -34.52
CA VAL A 267 25.63 -5.73 -35.27
C VAL A 267 25.03 -6.85 -34.40
N GLY A 268 25.26 -6.86 -33.08
CA GLY A 268 24.79 -7.95 -32.20
C GLY A 268 23.35 -7.82 -31.69
N LYS A 269 22.85 -6.59 -31.50
CA LYS A 269 21.50 -6.38 -30.94
C LYS A 269 20.38 -6.50 -31.97
N PHE A 270 20.65 -6.15 -33.23
CA PHE A 270 19.72 -6.42 -34.33
C PHE A 270 19.48 -7.93 -34.45
N PHE A 271 20.54 -8.74 -34.31
CA PHE A 271 20.42 -10.20 -34.35
C PHE A 271 19.54 -10.77 -33.23
N LEU A 272 19.67 -10.27 -31.99
CA LEU A 272 18.84 -10.72 -30.85
C LEU A 272 17.37 -10.31 -30.96
N PHE A 273 17.08 -9.13 -31.51
CA PHE A 273 15.69 -8.70 -31.76
C PHE A 273 15.02 -9.58 -32.83
N TRP A 274 15.70 -9.80 -33.95
CA TRP A 274 15.21 -10.69 -35.02
C TRP A 274 15.12 -12.14 -34.57
N TRP A 275 16.04 -12.63 -33.73
CA TRP A 275 15.98 -13.97 -33.17
C TRP A 275 14.77 -14.17 -32.24
N ASN A 276 14.49 -13.21 -31.35
CA ASN A 276 13.31 -13.28 -30.48
C ASN A 276 12.00 -13.15 -31.27
N LEU A 277 11.97 -12.33 -32.33
CA LEU A 277 10.81 -12.25 -33.23
C LEU A 277 10.60 -13.56 -34.00
N LEU A 278 11.67 -14.19 -34.48
CA LEU A 278 11.62 -15.48 -35.18
C LEU A 278 11.15 -16.60 -34.25
N MET A 279 11.62 -16.63 -33.00
CA MET A 279 11.17 -17.59 -31.98
C MET A 279 9.71 -17.36 -31.57
N TRP A 280 9.24 -16.12 -31.54
CA TRP A 280 7.84 -15.80 -31.29
C TRP A 280 6.93 -16.28 -32.43
N LEU A 281 7.33 -16.03 -33.69
CA LEU A 281 6.62 -16.52 -34.87
C LEU A 281 6.61 -18.06 -34.94
N PHE A 282 7.73 -18.72 -34.60
CA PHE A 282 7.80 -20.18 -34.53
C PHE A 282 6.81 -20.75 -33.49
N ASN A 283 6.76 -20.15 -32.29
CA ASN A 283 5.80 -20.57 -31.26
C ASN A 283 4.34 -20.33 -31.67
N PHE A 284 4.06 -19.26 -32.42
CA PHE A 284 2.70 -18.97 -32.89
C PHE A 284 2.23 -19.97 -33.96
N CYS A 285 3.11 -20.35 -34.89
CA CYS A 285 2.81 -21.35 -35.93
C CYS A 285 2.61 -22.76 -35.36
N PHE A 286 3.37 -23.16 -34.34
CA PHE A 286 3.20 -24.48 -33.72
C PHE A 286 1.99 -24.58 -32.77
N LYS A 287 1.57 -23.47 -32.16
CA LYS A 287 0.41 -23.46 -31.27
C LYS A 287 -0.91 -23.56 -32.02
N SER A 288 -0.97 -23.08 -33.27
CA SER A 288 -2.17 -23.16 -34.10
C SER A 288 -2.45 -24.57 -34.64
N ARG A 289 -1.41 -25.40 -34.84
CA ARG A 289 -1.56 -26.77 -35.36
C ARG A 289 -2.15 -27.75 -34.35
N LYS A 290 -2.09 -27.45 -33.06
CA LYS A 290 -2.58 -28.35 -32.00
C LYS A 290 -4.09 -28.24 -31.75
N VAL A 291 -4.74 -27.21 -32.30
CA VAL A 291 -6.18 -26.98 -32.12
C VAL A 291 -7.00 -27.69 -33.21
N GLU A 292 -6.43 -27.95 -34.39
CA GLU A 292 -7.14 -28.68 -35.46
C GLU A 292 -7.18 -30.20 -35.21
N ASP A 293 -6.12 -30.79 -34.65
CA ASP A 293 -6.09 -32.25 -34.40
C ASP A 293 -7.03 -32.71 -33.27
N GLU A 294 -7.40 -31.84 -32.32
CA GLU A 294 -8.39 -32.17 -31.28
C GLU A 294 -9.85 -32.05 -31.77
N SER A 295 -10.09 -31.39 -32.90
CA SER A 295 -11.44 -31.27 -33.49
C SER A 295 -11.85 -32.45 -34.36
N LEU A 296 -10.90 -33.29 -34.79
CA LEU A 296 -11.13 -34.47 -35.64
C LEU A 296 -11.24 -35.80 -34.87
N SER A 297 -11.13 -35.79 -33.54
CA SER A 297 -11.30 -36.99 -32.69
C SER A 297 -12.63 -37.02 -31.92
N ARG A 298 -13.54 -36.08 -32.20
CA ARG A 298 -14.90 -36.03 -31.62
C ARG A 298 -15.97 -36.02 -32.72
N THR A 299 -15.95 -37.03 -33.57
CA THR A 299 -17.06 -37.51 -34.42
C THR A 299 -16.85 -38.98 -34.65
#